data_AF-A0A2W1N3G3-F1
#
_entry.id   AF-A0A2W1N3G3-F1
#
_cell.length_a   1.000
_cell.length_b   1.000
_cell.length_c   1.000
_cell.angle_alpha   90.00
_cell.angle_beta   90.00
_cell.angle_gamma   90.00
#
_symmetry.space_group_name_H-M   'P 1'
#
loop_
_entity.id
_entity.type
_entity.pdbx_description
1 polymer ?
#
loop_
_entity_poly.entity_id
_entity_poly.type
_entity_poly.pdbx_seq_one_letter_code
_entity_poly.pdbx_strand_id
1 'polypeptide(L)'
;MKKIPKPLPCNERWAKMTPTEGGRTCQSCAKLIVDFRKKSWSGIAEIQEKNNNTICGVYSKKQLKNWGQEPPVNFRTLRKTASIVAISTAVSCSILSKGQNNNKDLVIYGTVSGDYFKKQHAKIPIENAIIRIDSLNIESKTDSLGNFSFTVQRNQLNDSIVELTTISEFYGEQHVSVNTSSISNDSLRIEHYLKPVLIKDISEPTMFYAAPPTIIESLKEKIDTLNRKK
;
A
#
# COMPACT_ATOMS: atom_id res chain seq x y z
N MET A 1 -20.60 -4.85 14.78
CA MET A 1 -20.43 -4.14 13.49
C MET A 1 -19.82 -5.10 12.49
N LYS A 2 -20.44 -5.29 11.31
CA LYS A 2 -19.85 -6.09 10.23
C LYS A 2 -18.54 -5.43 9.77
N LYS A 3 -17.49 -6.23 9.58
CA LYS A 3 -16.20 -5.77 9.06
C LYS A 3 -16.37 -5.34 7.60
N ILE A 4 -16.05 -4.10 7.29
CA ILE A 4 -16.14 -3.56 5.92
C ILE A 4 -14.83 -3.90 5.19
N PRO A 5 -14.88 -4.64 4.07
CA PRO A 5 -13.69 -4.92 3.26
C PRO A 5 -13.00 -3.64 2.79
N LYS A 6 -11.66 -3.65 2.73
CA LYS A 6 -10.92 -2.52 2.13
C LYS A 6 -11.17 -2.53 0.62
N PRO A 7 -11.57 -1.41 -0.01
CA PRO A 7 -11.90 -1.39 -1.43
C PRO A 7 -10.66 -1.64 -2.29
N LEU A 8 -10.86 -2.33 -3.41
CA LEU A 8 -9.82 -2.50 -4.42
C LEU A 8 -9.65 -1.22 -5.24
N PRO A 9 -8.48 -0.92 -5.81
CA PRO A 9 -8.32 0.24 -6.67
C PRO A 9 -9.16 0.11 -7.96
N CYS A 10 -9.80 1.20 -8.36
CA CYS A 10 -10.46 1.34 -9.65
C CYS A 10 -9.46 1.88 -10.68
N ASN A 11 -9.41 1.26 -11.86
CA ASN A 11 -8.52 1.66 -12.94
C ASN A 11 -8.95 2.95 -13.67
N GLU A 12 -10.13 3.49 -13.33
CA GLU A 12 -10.66 4.72 -13.91
C GLU A 12 -10.47 5.91 -12.96
N ARG A 13 -10.09 7.06 -13.54
CA ARG A 13 -9.92 8.29 -12.76
C ARG A 13 -11.28 8.93 -12.49
N TRP A 14 -11.52 9.35 -11.24
CA TRP A 14 -12.72 10.11 -10.84
C TRP A 14 -13.02 11.30 -11.76
N ALA A 15 -11.99 12.01 -12.23
CA ALA A 15 -12.13 13.17 -13.11
C ALA A 15 -12.61 12.84 -14.53
N LYS A 16 -12.47 11.58 -14.97
CA LYS A 16 -12.91 11.11 -16.29
C LYS A 16 -14.31 10.47 -16.27
N MET A 17 -14.87 10.27 -15.07
CA MET A 17 -16.17 9.66 -14.88
C MET A 17 -17.30 10.66 -15.14
N THR A 18 -18.47 10.15 -15.52
CA THR A 18 -19.63 10.98 -15.85
C THR A 18 -20.35 11.43 -14.58
N PRO A 19 -20.54 12.75 -14.34
CA PRO A 19 -21.35 13.24 -13.22
C PRO A 19 -22.78 12.71 -13.26
N THR A 20 -23.29 12.29 -12.10
CA THR A 20 -24.67 11.81 -11.94
C THR A 20 -25.19 12.18 -10.55
N GLU A 21 -26.46 11.92 -10.27
CA GLU A 21 -27.04 12.11 -8.95
C GLU A 21 -26.30 11.25 -7.90
N GLY A 22 -25.88 11.88 -6.80
CA GLY A 22 -25.19 11.20 -5.70
C GLY A 22 -23.70 10.85 -5.95
N GLY A 23 -23.14 11.16 -7.12
CA GLY A 23 -21.72 10.89 -7.38
C GLY A 23 -21.33 10.93 -8.87
N ARG A 24 -20.55 9.94 -9.30
CA ARG A 24 -20.14 9.76 -10.70
C ARG A 24 -20.27 8.31 -11.13
N THR A 25 -20.62 8.07 -12.38
CA THR A 25 -20.67 6.71 -12.95
C THR A 25 -19.32 6.36 -13.58
N CYS A 26 -18.75 5.24 -13.14
CA CYS A 26 -17.54 4.66 -13.74
C CYS A 26 -17.86 4.08 -15.12
N GLN A 27 -17.16 4.50 -16.17
CA GLN A 27 -17.39 4.01 -17.53
C GLN A 27 -16.86 2.57 -17.72
N SER A 28 -15.90 2.14 -16.90
CA SER A 28 -15.27 0.82 -17.00
C SER A 28 -16.11 -0.30 -16.39
N CYS A 29 -16.89 0.00 -15.34
CA CYS A 29 -17.70 -1.01 -14.65
C CYS A 29 -19.18 -0.62 -14.47
N ALA A 30 -19.60 0.53 -15.00
CA ALA A 30 -20.96 1.09 -14.90
C ALA A 30 -21.48 1.30 -13.47
N LYS A 31 -20.63 1.18 -12.43
CA LYS A 31 -21.02 1.41 -11.03
C LYS A 31 -21.03 2.89 -10.68
N LEU A 32 -21.95 3.28 -9.79
CA LEU A 32 -21.92 4.58 -9.11
C LEU A 32 -20.73 4.61 -8.13
N ILE A 33 -19.91 5.65 -8.24
CA ILE A 33 -18.83 5.98 -7.33
C ILE A 33 -19.27 7.18 -6.49
N VAL A 34 -19.27 7.03 -5.16
CA VAL A 34 -19.69 8.06 -4.20
C VAL A 34 -18.47 8.78 -3.61
N ASP A 35 -18.55 10.10 -3.40
CA ASP A 35 -17.49 10.86 -2.74
C ASP A 35 -17.57 10.74 -1.20
N PHE A 36 -16.66 9.96 -0.62
CA PHE A 36 -16.56 9.74 0.82
C PHE A 36 -15.51 10.61 1.50
N ARG A 37 -14.76 11.45 0.76
CA ARG A 37 -13.62 12.23 1.30
C ARG A 37 -13.99 13.15 2.46
N LYS A 38 -15.27 13.56 2.53
CA LYS A 38 -15.81 14.45 3.58
C LYS A 38 -16.69 13.74 4.61
N LYS A 39 -16.82 12.41 4.55
CA LYS A 39 -17.61 11.63 5.52
C LYS A 39 -16.73 11.10 6.65
N SER A 40 -17.28 11.02 7.85
CA SER A 40 -16.69 10.26 8.96
C SER A 40 -16.69 8.77 8.63
N TRP A 41 -15.86 7.99 9.33
CA TRP A 41 -15.86 6.54 9.23
C TRP A 41 -17.23 5.96 9.59
N SER A 42 -17.89 6.48 10.63
CA SER A 42 -19.26 6.07 11.00
C SER A 42 -20.26 6.27 9.87
N GLY A 43 -20.22 7.42 9.18
CA GLY A 43 -21.10 7.70 8.05
C GLY A 43 -20.77 6.85 6.81
N ILE A 44 -19.49 6.52 6.59
CA ILE A 44 -19.10 5.55 5.54
C ILE A 44 -19.64 4.17 5.88
N ALA A 45 -19.53 3.75 7.15
CA ALA A 45 -19.95 2.44 7.59
C ALA A 45 -21.46 2.23 7.45
N GLU A 46 -22.26 3.22 7.86
CA GLU A 46 -23.71 3.18 7.71
C GLU A 46 -24.13 3.07 6.23
N ILE A 47 -23.49 3.84 5.34
CA ILE A 47 -23.80 3.78 3.90
C ILE A 47 -23.43 2.42 3.33
N GLN A 48 -22.27 1.86 3.70
CA GLN A 48 -21.87 0.55 3.21
C GLN A 48 -22.77 -0.56 3.75
N GLU A 49 -23.13 -0.52 5.04
CA GLU A 49 -24.02 -1.50 5.66
C GLU A 49 -25.40 -1.53 4.99
N LYS A 50 -26.00 -0.37 4.70
CA LYS A 50 -27.28 -0.28 3.96
C LYS A 50 -27.21 -0.81 2.54
N ASN A 51 -26.00 -0.90 1.96
CA ASN A 51 -25.78 -1.33 0.58
C ASN A 51 -24.94 -2.61 0.51
N ASN A 52 -24.97 -3.46 1.55
CA ASN A 52 -24.26 -4.75 1.57
C ASN A 52 -22.77 -4.66 1.20
N ASN A 53 -22.10 -3.57 1.57
CA ASN A 53 -20.69 -3.26 1.28
C ASN A 53 -20.31 -3.23 -0.21
N THR A 54 -21.26 -2.94 -1.10
CA THR A 54 -21.03 -3.00 -2.56
C THR A 54 -20.75 -1.64 -3.20
N ILE A 55 -20.89 -0.54 -2.46
CA ILE A 55 -20.77 0.81 -3.00
C ILE A 55 -19.32 1.16 -3.23
N CYS A 56 -19.02 1.57 -4.45
CA CYS A 56 -17.70 2.09 -4.79
C CYS A 56 -17.59 3.56 -4.37
N GLY A 57 -16.37 4.05 -4.09
CA GLY A 57 -16.24 5.43 -3.67
C GLY A 57 -14.86 6.03 -3.79
N VAL A 58 -14.74 7.34 -3.65
CA VAL A 58 -13.45 8.02 -3.52
C VAL A 58 -13.20 8.36 -2.06
N TYR A 59 -12.05 7.94 -1.57
CA TYR A 59 -11.62 8.13 -0.19
C TYR A 59 -10.40 9.06 -0.14
N SER A 60 -10.22 9.73 0.99
CA SER A 60 -9.00 10.47 1.27
C SER A 60 -7.85 9.51 1.62
N LYS A 61 -6.61 9.94 1.39
CA LYS A 61 -5.41 9.17 1.79
C LYS A 61 -5.43 8.80 3.28
N LYS A 62 -5.96 9.69 4.13
CA LYS A 62 -6.07 9.45 5.57
C LYS A 62 -7.07 8.33 5.90
N GLN A 63 -8.21 8.28 5.22
CA GLN A 63 -9.21 7.21 5.40
C GLN A 63 -8.66 5.85 4.92
N LEU A 64 -7.96 5.81 3.78
CA LEU A 64 -7.35 4.57 3.26
C LEU A 64 -6.26 4.02 4.20
N LYS A 65 -5.49 4.92 4.84
CA LYS A 65 -4.47 4.56 5.82
C LYS A 65 -5.05 4.08 7.15
N ASN A 66 -6.19 4.64 7.58
CA ASN A 66 -6.85 4.31 8.86
C ASN A 66 -8.17 3.57 8.59
N TRP A 67 -8.16 2.59 7.68
CA TRP A 67 -9.38 1.87 7.30
C TRP A 67 -10.00 1.15 8.50
N GLY A 68 -11.32 1.26 8.70
CA GLY A 68 -11.97 0.71 9.89
C GLY A 68 -12.09 1.70 11.06
N GLN A 69 -11.47 2.88 10.99
CA GLN A 69 -11.33 3.79 12.11
C GLN A 69 -11.45 5.25 11.67
N GLU A 70 -11.82 6.13 12.61
CA GLU A 70 -11.79 7.57 12.34
C GLU A 70 -10.33 8.04 12.23
N PRO A 71 -9.95 8.82 11.19
CA PRO A 71 -8.59 9.30 11.07
C PRO A 71 -8.22 10.20 12.27
N PRO A 72 -6.98 10.12 12.79
CA PRO A 72 -6.55 10.97 13.88
C PRO A 72 -6.67 12.44 13.49
N VAL A 73 -7.44 13.17 14.29
CA VAL A 73 -7.57 14.63 14.19
C VAL A 73 -6.29 15.25 14.72
N ASN A 74 -5.56 15.93 13.83
CA ASN A 74 -4.27 16.52 14.17
C ASN A 74 -4.51 17.82 14.94
N PHE A 75 -4.82 17.71 16.24
CA PHE A 75 -4.82 18.87 17.12
C PHE A 75 -3.37 19.30 17.33
N ARG A 76 -2.95 20.37 16.66
CA ARG A 76 -1.70 21.06 17.00
C ARG A 76 -1.86 21.69 18.39
N THR A 77 -1.64 20.91 19.45
CA THR A 77 -1.33 21.48 20.76
C THR A 77 0.03 22.16 20.65
N LEU A 78 0.04 23.48 20.71
CA LEU A 78 1.24 24.31 20.75
C LEU A 78 1.94 24.07 22.09
N ARG A 79 2.78 23.02 22.17
CA ARG A 79 3.64 22.80 23.34
C ARG A 79 4.79 23.81 23.28
N LYS A 80 4.72 24.86 24.10
CA LYS A 80 5.90 25.66 24.48
C LYS A 80 6.80 24.76 25.32
N THR A 81 7.92 24.30 24.78
CA THR A 81 8.92 23.54 25.54
C THR A 81 9.79 24.51 26.32
N ALA A 82 9.80 24.38 27.65
CA ALA A 82 10.87 24.91 28.50
C ALA A 82 12.07 23.95 28.42
N SER A 83 13.24 24.49 28.08
CA SER A 83 14.51 23.79 28.07
C SER A 83 14.89 23.35 29.48
N ILE A 84 15.26 22.07 29.66
CA ILE A 84 15.98 21.61 30.85
C ILE A 84 17.43 21.34 30.44
N VAL A 85 18.33 21.94 31.21
CA VAL A 85 19.79 21.88 31.07
C VAL A 85 20.32 20.49 31.48
N ALA A 86 21.34 20.07 30.72
CA ALA A 86 22.45 19.13 30.93
C ALA A 86 22.51 18.20 32.17
N ILE A 87 23.07 17.00 31.97
CA ILE A 87 24.27 16.52 32.70
C ILE A 87 24.93 15.40 31.86
N SER A 88 26.23 15.56 31.61
CA SER A 88 27.12 14.57 31.03
C SER A 88 27.58 13.59 32.11
N THR A 89 27.51 12.29 31.86
CA THR A 89 28.44 11.31 32.44
C THR A 89 28.86 10.33 31.36
N ALA A 90 30.18 10.28 31.14
CA ALA A 90 30.83 9.29 30.30
C ALA A 90 30.65 7.90 30.92
N VAL A 91 30.26 6.92 30.10
CA VAL A 91 30.47 5.51 30.42
C VAL A 91 31.38 4.91 29.36
N SER A 92 32.51 4.42 29.87
CA SER A 92 33.65 3.88 29.17
C SER A 92 33.34 2.65 28.32
N CYS A 93 34.21 2.47 27.35
CA CYS A 93 34.32 1.40 26.37
C CYS A 93 34.06 -0.02 26.92
N SER A 94 33.30 -0.80 26.16
CA SER A 94 33.46 -2.26 26.08
C SER A 94 33.40 -2.66 24.61
N ILE A 95 34.55 -2.65 23.95
CA ILE A 95 34.74 -3.39 22.70
C ILE A 95 35.09 -4.83 23.11
N LEU A 96 34.25 -5.79 22.72
CA LEU A 96 34.56 -7.13 22.21
C LEU A 96 33.44 -8.12 22.59
N SER A 97 32.63 -8.48 21.60
CA SER A 97 32.73 -9.83 21.06
C SER A 97 32.25 -9.82 19.60
N LYS A 98 33.19 -9.81 18.65
CA LYS A 98 32.92 -10.48 17.38
C LYS A 98 33.05 -11.96 17.68
N GLY A 99 31.96 -12.58 18.14
CA GLY A 99 31.81 -14.01 17.97
C GLY A 99 31.89 -14.27 16.48
N GLN A 100 32.96 -14.95 16.03
CA GLN A 100 32.93 -15.64 14.75
C GLN A 100 31.90 -16.76 14.89
N ASN A 101 30.65 -16.40 14.65
CA ASN A 101 29.65 -17.36 14.27
C ASN A 101 30.04 -17.75 12.84
N ASN A 102 30.41 -19.01 12.61
CA ASN A 102 30.71 -19.56 11.27
C ASN A 102 29.46 -19.63 10.38
N ASN A 103 28.42 -18.88 10.75
CA ASN A 103 27.16 -18.80 10.09
C ASN A 103 27.31 -17.65 9.09
N LYS A 104 27.54 -18.02 7.82
CA LYS A 104 27.70 -17.04 6.76
C LYS A 104 26.38 -16.30 6.57
N ASP A 105 26.41 -14.99 6.74
CA ASP A 105 25.31 -14.11 6.39
C ASP A 105 25.01 -14.25 4.89
N LEU A 106 23.73 -14.41 4.57
CA LEU A 106 23.20 -14.38 3.22
C LEU A 106 22.38 -13.11 3.06
N VAL A 107 22.68 -12.32 2.02
CA VAL A 107 21.88 -11.15 1.67
C VAL A 107 20.86 -11.52 0.62
N ILE A 108 19.57 -11.47 0.97
CA ILE A 108 18.48 -11.60 0.02
C ILE A 108 18.03 -10.19 -0.33
N TYR A 109 18.03 -9.83 -1.60
CA TYR A 109 17.67 -8.49 -2.04
C TYR A 109 16.98 -8.52 -3.39
N GLY A 110 16.36 -7.41 -3.75
CA GLY A 110 15.81 -7.29 -5.09
C GLY A 110 14.80 -6.20 -5.23
N THR A 111 13.96 -6.33 -6.24
CA THR A 111 13.00 -5.31 -6.64
C THR A 111 11.60 -5.88 -6.74
N VAL A 112 10.63 -5.07 -6.31
CA VAL A 112 9.22 -5.29 -6.59
C VAL A 112 8.73 -4.25 -7.57
N SER A 113 8.15 -4.73 -8.67
CA SER A 113 7.58 -3.89 -9.73
C SER A 113 6.21 -4.40 -10.14
N GLY A 114 5.43 -3.57 -10.82
CA GLY A 114 4.15 -3.99 -11.40
C GLY A 114 3.61 -2.94 -12.37
N ASP A 115 2.76 -3.37 -13.31
CA ASP A 115 2.05 -2.44 -14.19
C ASP A 115 0.72 -2.03 -13.54
N TYR A 116 0.56 -0.72 -13.30
CA TYR A 116 -0.72 -0.18 -12.80
C TYR A 116 -1.86 -0.31 -13.84
N PHE A 117 -1.54 -0.36 -15.15
CA PHE A 117 -2.51 -0.32 -16.23
C PHE A 117 -2.07 -1.15 -17.44
N LYS A 118 -3.03 -1.83 -18.08
CA LYS A 118 -2.89 -2.66 -19.30
C LYS A 118 -2.24 -2.00 -20.53
N LYS A 119 -1.77 -0.74 -20.45
CA LYS A 119 -1.31 0.06 -21.59
C LYS A 119 0.09 0.67 -21.48
N GLN A 120 0.84 0.40 -20.42
CA GLN A 120 2.26 0.73 -20.40
C GLN A 120 3.01 -0.43 -19.74
N HIS A 121 3.74 -1.20 -20.55
CA HIS A 121 4.67 -2.24 -20.12
C HIS A 121 5.90 -1.65 -19.39
N ALA A 122 5.69 -0.64 -18.56
CA ALA A 122 6.75 0.00 -17.80
C ALA A 122 6.78 -0.70 -16.44
N LYS A 123 7.87 -1.41 -16.13
CA LYS A 123 8.12 -1.95 -14.78
C LYS A 123 8.14 -0.79 -13.77
N ILE A 124 6.98 -0.44 -13.21
CA ILE A 124 6.85 0.65 -12.22
C ILE A 124 7.28 0.08 -10.87
N PRO A 125 8.25 0.71 -10.18
CA PRO A 125 8.62 0.30 -8.83
C PRO A 125 7.46 0.44 -7.85
N ILE A 126 7.29 -0.55 -6.97
CA ILE A 126 6.25 -0.52 -5.94
C ILE A 126 6.86 -0.09 -4.61
N GLU A 127 6.52 1.11 -4.16
CA GLU A 127 6.94 1.65 -2.86
C GLU A 127 6.06 1.12 -1.72
N ASN A 128 6.65 0.91 -0.54
CA ASN A 128 5.97 0.51 0.71
C ASN A 128 5.23 -0.84 0.65
N ALA A 129 5.57 -1.73 -0.29
CA ALA A 129 5.12 -3.11 -0.27
C ALA A 129 5.82 -3.86 0.87
N ILE A 130 5.07 -4.68 1.60
CA ILE A 130 5.61 -5.56 2.64
C ILE A 130 6.06 -6.84 1.95
N ILE A 131 7.31 -7.21 2.13
CA ILE A 131 7.88 -8.47 1.68
C ILE A 131 8.11 -9.33 2.91
N ARG A 132 7.59 -10.55 2.91
CA ARG A 132 7.76 -11.51 3.99
C ARG A 132 8.43 -12.77 3.47
N ILE A 133 9.41 -13.28 4.20
CA ILE A 133 9.95 -14.63 3.98
C ILE A 133 9.17 -15.57 4.90
N ASP A 134 8.35 -16.44 4.34
CA ASP A 134 7.32 -17.15 5.10
C ASP A 134 7.92 -18.16 6.09
N SER A 135 9.00 -18.87 5.70
CA SER A 135 9.67 -19.85 6.56
C SER A 135 10.36 -19.24 7.79
N LEU A 136 10.73 -17.95 7.72
CA LEU A 136 11.45 -17.24 8.78
C LEU A 136 10.55 -16.25 9.53
N ASN A 137 9.35 -15.97 9.01
CA ASN A 137 8.44 -14.95 9.52
C ASN A 137 9.12 -13.58 9.73
N ILE A 138 9.98 -13.19 8.80
CA ILE A 138 10.64 -11.87 8.79
C ILE A 138 10.09 -11.02 7.65
N GLU A 139 10.04 -9.71 7.89
CA GLU A 139 9.47 -8.74 6.95
C GLU A 139 10.43 -7.61 6.63
N SER A 140 10.34 -7.11 5.39
CA SER A 140 11.01 -5.92 4.89
C SER A 140 10.02 -5.08 4.10
N LYS A 141 10.36 -3.82 3.85
CA LYS A 141 9.53 -2.91 3.05
C LYS A 141 10.30 -2.36 1.89
N THR A 142 9.62 -2.22 0.76
CA THR A 142 10.22 -1.64 -0.43
C THR A 142 10.39 -0.13 -0.32
N ASP A 143 11.52 0.39 -0.81
CA ASP A 143 11.80 1.83 -0.92
C ASP A 143 11.07 2.48 -2.13
N SER A 144 11.33 3.76 -2.39
CA SER A 144 10.75 4.51 -3.53
C SER A 144 11.17 4.01 -4.91
N LEU A 145 12.21 3.17 -4.97
CA LEU A 145 12.70 2.49 -6.16
C LEU A 145 12.29 1.01 -6.19
N GLY A 146 11.39 0.60 -5.28
CA GLY A 146 10.89 -0.77 -5.19
C GLY A 146 11.90 -1.76 -4.64
N ASN A 147 13.05 -1.31 -4.13
CA ASN A 147 14.09 -2.20 -3.63
C ASN A 147 13.76 -2.69 -2.22
N PHE A 148 14.12 -3.93 -1.92
CA PHE A 148 14.11 -4.48 -0.57
C PHE A 148 15.38 -5.29 -0.32
N SER A 149 15.69 -5.51 0.96
CA SER A 149 16.72 -6.45 1.39
C SER A 149 16.43 -7.08 2.74
N PHE A 150 17.03 -8.25 2.95
CA PHE A 150 17.10 -9.01 4.18
C PHE A 150 18.53 -9.50 4.38
N THR A 151 18.97 -9.54 5.63
CA THR A 151 20.16 -10.29 6.02
C THR A 151 19.70 -11.46 6.87
N VAL A 152 19.97 -12.68 6.40
CA VAL A 152 19.58 -13.93 7.06
C VAL A 152 20.78 -14.83 7.24
N GLN A 153 20.71 -15.75 8.19
CA GLN A 153 21.76 -16.75 8.33
C GLN A 153 21.52 -17.88 7.33
N ARG A 154 22.58 -18.30 6.60
CA ARG A 154 22.44 -19.33 5.56
C ARG A 154 21.83 -20.64 6.07
N ASN A 155 22.13 -21.03 7.32
CA ASN A 155 21.59 -22.23 7.94
C ASN A 155 20.11 -22.15 8.33
N GLN A 156 19.48 -20.97 8.25
CA GLN A 156 18.05 -20.82 8.50
C GLN A 156 17.22 -21.17 7.25
N LEU A 157 17.84 -21.16 6.07
CA LEU A 157 17.22 -21.56 4.81
C LEU A 157 17.55 -23.02 4.54
N ASN A 158 16.81 -23.93 5.16
CA ASN A 158 16.96 -25.37 4.94
C ASN A 158 16.31 -25.84 3.63
N ASP A 159 15.52 -24.98 3.01
CA ASP A 159 14.73 -25.33 1.84
C ASP A 159 15.47 -25.03 0.53
N SER A 160 15.22 -25.87 -0.47
CA SER A 160 15.62 -25.60 -1.86
C SER A 160 14.86 -24.43 -2.48
N ILE A 161 13.79 -23.96 -1.82
CA ILE A 161 12.90 -22.92 -2.28
C ILE A 161 12.66 -21.92 -1.14
N VAL A 162 12.79 -20.64 -1.44
CA VAL A 162 12.35 -19.54 -0.56
C VAL A 162 10.99 -19.07 -1.06
N GLU A 163 9.98 -19.17 -0.19
CA GLU A 163 8.66 -18.59 -0.44
C GLU A 163 8.63 -17.17 0.12
N LEU A 164 8.27 -16.22 -0.75
CA LEU A 164 8.07 -14.84 -0.37
C LEU A 164 6.63 -14.42 -0.62
N THR A 165 6.04 -13.80 0.39
CA THR A 165 4.75 -13.13 0.28
C THR A 165 4.97 -11.63 0.14
N THR A 166 4.42 -11.03 -0.92
CA THR A 166 4.39 -9.59 -1.14
C THR A 166 2.99 -9.05 -0.92
N ILE A 167 2.84 -8.07 -0.03
CA ILE A 167 1.57 -7.41 0.25
C ILE A 167 1.69 -5.94 -0.16
N SER A 168 0.86 -5.52 -1.10
CA SER A 168 0.80 -4.14 -1.59
C SER A 168 -0.62 -3.59 -1.56
N GLU A 169 -0.76 -2.29 -1.30
CA GLU A 169 -2.06 -1.62 -1.28
C GLU A 169 -2.84 -1.74 -2.61
N PHE A 170 -2.14 -1.85 -3.74
CA PHE A 170 -2.76 -1.88 -5.06
C PHE A 170 -2.85 -3.26 -5.70
N TYR A 171 -1.98 -4.19 -5.32
CA TYR A 171 -1.85 -5.51 -5.94
C TYR A 171 -2.32 -6.66 -5.05
N GLY A 172 -2.70 -6.37 -3.80
CA GLY A 172 -3.07 -7.37 -2.82
C GLY A 172 -1.86 -8.19 -2.35
N GLU A 173 -2.14 -9.41 -1.91
CA GLU A 173 -1.15 -10.40 -1.50
C GLU A 173 -0.79 -11.30 -2.69
N GLN A 174 0.50 -11.45 -2.98
CA GLN A 174 1.01 -12.32 -4.04
C GLN A 174 2.26 -13.07 -3.56
N HIS A 175 2.40 -14.32 -4.02
CA HIS A 175 3.48 -15.20 -3.62
C HIS A 175 4.47 -15.40 -4.76
N VAL A 176 5.76 -15.49 -4.43
CA VAL A 176 6.81 -15.90 -5.35
C VAL A 176 7.71 -16.95 -4.69
N SER A 177 7.95 -18.03 -5.42
CA SER A 177 8.83 -19.12 -5.04
C SER A 177 10.16 -18.96 -5.77
N VAL A 178 11.27 -18.90 -5.04
CA VAL A 178 12.61 -18.70 -5.61
C VAL A 178 13.53 -19.86 -5.23
N ASN A 179 14.16 -20.48 -6.22
CA ASN A 179 15.09 -21.58 -5.96
C ASN A 179 16.41 -21.06 -5.36
N THR A 180 16.84 -21.63 -4.23
CA THR A 180 18.10 -21.28 -3.55
C THR A 180 19.36 -21.67 -4.34
N SER A 181 19.23 -22.48 -5.39
CA SER A 181 20.31 -22.76 -6.35
C SER A 181 20.80 -21.51 -7.08
N SER A 182 20.02 -20.43 -7.09
CA SER A 182 20.40 -19.13 -7.67
C SER A 182 21.26 -18.25 -6.74
N ILE A 183 21.56 -18.72 -5.52
CA ILE A 183 22.48 -18.03 -4.60
C ILE A 183 23.87 -17.96 -5.22
N SER A 184 24.42 -16.75 -5.36
CA SER A 184 25.79 -16.51 -5.82
C SER A 184 26.48 -15.52 -4.89
N ASN A 185 27.74 -15.80 -4.52
CA ASN A 185 28.55 -14.94 -3.64
C ASN A 185 27.81 -14.50 -2.36
N ASP A 186 27.17 -15.46 -1.65
CA ASP A 186 26.40 -15.21 -0.44
C ASP A 186 25.30 -14.14 -0.61
N SER A 187 24.73 -14.08 -1.82
CA SER A 187 23.61 -13.22 -2.14
C SER A 187 22.57 -13.91 -3.01
N LEU A 188 21.30 -13.54 -2.83
CA LEU A 188 20.17 -14.01 -3.62
C LEU A 188 19.40 -12.81 -4.15
N ARG A 189 19.38 -12.62 -5.47
CA ARG A 189 18.62 -11.55 -6.11
C ARG A 189 17.24 -12.05 -6.54
N ILE A 190 16.19 -11.30 -6.18
CA ILE A 190 14.80 -11.65 -6.46
C ILE A 190 14.12 -10.50 -7.21
N GLU A 191 13.56 -10.77 -8.39
CA GLU A 191 12.69 -9.83 -9.09
C GLU A 191 11.25 -10.31 -8.98
N HIS A 192 10.41 -9.58 -8.23
CA HIS A 192 8.98 -9.91 -8.09
C HIS A 192 8.16 -8.92 -8.90
N TYR A 193 7.50 -9.42 -9.95
CA TYR A 193 6.54 -8.65 -10.73
C TYR A 193 5.10 -8.93 -10.27
N LEU A 194 4.44 -7.92 -9.70
CA LEU A 194 3.07 -8.01 -9.22
C LEU A 194 2.09 -7.90 -10.39
N LYS A 195 1.25 -8.92 -10.53
CA LYS A 195 0.20 -8.92 -11.56
C LYS A 195 -0.97 -8.08 -11.07
N PRO A 196 -1.50 -7.14 -11.87
CA PRO A 196 -2.71 -6.42 -11.48
C PRO A 196 -3.86 -7.41 -11.30
N VAL A 197 -4.63 -7.26 -10.22
CA VAL A 197 -5.84 -8.05 -9.99
C VAL A 197 -6.88 -7.68 -11.05
N LEU A 198 -7.23 -8.62 -11.92
CA LEU A 198 -8.20 -8.38 -12.99
C LEU A 198 -9.62 -8.44 -12.41
N ILE A 199 -10.44 -7.43 -12.73
CA ILE A 199 -11.83 -7.30 -12.28
C ILE A 199 -12.69 -8.53 -12.62
N LYS A 200 -12.31 -9.29 -13.66
CA LYS A 200 -13.03 -10.48 -14.12
C LYS A 200 -12.87 -11.70 -13.22
N ASP A 201 -11.87 -11.72 -12.33
CA ASP A 201 -11.53 -12.87 -11.49
C ASP A 201 -12.16 -12.79 -10.09
N ILE A 202 -13.10 -11.85 -9.89
CA ILE A 202 -13.65 -11.52 -8.58
C ILE A 202 -15.10 -12.02 -8.50
N SER A 203 -15.33 -13.08 -7.71
CA SER A 203 -16.64 -13.75 -7.55
C SER A 203 -17.55 -13.14 -6.48
N GLU A 204 -17.05 -12.20 -5.67
CA GLU A 204 -17.78 -11.59 -4.55
C GLU A 204 -18.15 -10.11 -4.79
N PRO A 205 -19.22 -9.60 -4.15
CA PRO A 205 -19.60 -8.19 -4.24
C PRO A 205 -18.46 -7.28 -3.78
N THR A 206 -17.76 -6.72 -4.77
CA THR A 206 -16.52 -5.98 -4.54
C THR A 206 -16.71 -4.49 -4.78
N MET A 207 -16.36 -3.72 -3.75
CA MET A 207 -16.29 -2.27 -3.79
C MET A 207 -14.91 -1.82 -4.28
N PHE A 208 -14.90 -0.82 -5.17
CA PHE A 208 -13.69 -0.23 -5.70
C PHE A 208 -13.53 1.21 -5.23
N TYR A 209 -12.29 1.70 -5.20
CA TYR A 209 -12.03 3.11 -4.98
C TYR A 209 -11.38 3.81 -6.17
N ALA A 210 -11.91 4.97 -6.55
CA ALA A 210 -11.34 5.81 -7.59
C ALA A 210 -10.27 6.73 -7.01
N ALA A 211 -9.20 6.97 -7.76
CA ALA A 211 -8.20 7.96 -7.37
C ALA A 211 -8.84 9.36 -7.28
N PRO A 212 -8.58 10.14 -6.21
CA PRO A 212 -9.13 11.49 -6.08
C PRO A 212 -8.61 12.40 -7.21
N PRO A 213 -9.40 13.42 -7.60
CA PRO A 213 -8.97 14.40 -8.60
C PRO A 213 -7.74 15.14 -8.10
N THR A 214 -6.82 15.44 -9.02
CA THR A 214 -5.70 16.36 -8.80
C THR A 214 -6.20 17.78 -8.53
N ILE A 215 -5.29 18.66 -8.10
CA ILE A 215 -5.61 20.08 -7.90
C ILE A 215 -6.09 20.71 -9.22
N ILE A 216 -5.41 20.42 -10.33
CA ILE A 216 -5.77 20.94 -11.65
C ILE A 216 -7.16 20.45 -12.09
N GLU A 217 -7.43 19.15 -11.96
CA GLU A 217 -8.74 18.57 -12.27
C GLU A 217 -9.85 19.17 -11.39
N SER A 218 -9.55 19.39 -10.09
CA SER A 218 -10.50 20.00 -9.15
C SER A 218 -10.78 21.48 -9.47
N LEU A 219 -9.79 22.22 -9.96
CA LEU A 219 -9.94 23.61 -10.39
C LEU A 219 -10.75 23.71 -11.67
N LYS A 220 -10.46 22.86 -12.67
CA LYS A 220 -11.26 22.76 -13.90
C LYS A 220 -12.72 22.47 -13.60
N GLU A 221 -12.98 21.49 -12.73
CA GLU A 221 -14.33 21.17 -12.31
C GLU A 221 -15.05 22.37 -11.69
N LYS A 222 -14.41 23.10 -10.78
CA LYS A 222 -14.99 24.33 -10.20
C LYS A 222 -15.31 25.37 -11.26
N ILE A 223 -14.41 25.59 -12.21
CA ILE A 223 -14.59 26.55 -13.31
C ILE A 223 -15.77 26.13 -14.20
N ASP A 224 -15.83 24.87 -14.62
CA ASP A 224 -16.91 24.33 -15.45
C ASP A 224 -18.27 24.41 -14.75
N THR A 225 -18.28 24.26 -13.42
CA THR A 225 -19.51 24.38 -12.60
C THR A 225 -19.98 25.82 -12.51
N LEU A 226 -19.05 26.79 -12.43
CA LEU A 226 -19.36 28.21 -12.42
C LEU A 226 -19.86 28.68 -13.79
N ASN A 227 -19.25 28.20 -14.88
CA ASN A 227 -19.64 28.54 -16.24
C ASN A 227 -21.01 27.96 -16.63
N ARG A 228 -21.40 26.79 -16.10
CA ARG A 228 -22.75 26.22 -16.28
C ARG A 228 -23.86 26.93 -15.49
N LYS A 229 -23.51 27.80 -14.55
CA LYS A 229 -24.46 28.58 -13.74
C LYS A 229 -24.67 30.01 -14.24
N LYS A 230 -23.94 30.43 -15.28
CA LYS A 230 -24.18 31.67 -16.03
C LYS A 230 -25.07 31.36 -17.22
#